data_AF-A0A1L9VSG0-F1
#
_entry.id   AF-A0A1L9VSG0-F1
#
_cell.length_a   1.000
_cell.length_b   1.000
_cell.length_c   1.000
_cell.angle_alpha   90.00
_cell.angle_beta   90.00
_cell.angle_gamma   90.00
#
_symmetry.space_group_name_H-M   'P 1'
#
loop_
_entity.id
_entity.type
_entity.pdbx_description
1 polymer ?
#
loop_
_entity_poly.entity_id
_entity_poly.type
_entity_poly.pdbx_seq_one_letter_code
_entity_poly.pdbx_strand_id
1 'polypeptide(L)'
;MAAVRSSNLLDSGVETIPVPILHPRATHAAEESQSSDSALLDRRLEHLMIPILEPVRNPVTGRHASNNNSLAGRKMAKTVPWDGQLCWAIKGCSVFDDQEEEADALYYPNNLISRVPLSNRLVFQYGLRYIPSMAETNIYRTATIENLAANISLNQVLLNVSGEVYSSRLFDTRAITGYNTAIVVFLLESEARSFVEKAKEGLHAGSALAKVALVNTPTYPMPADMENLVNKGYSRCLVVSDVSATIQKDICGVLNRSAYHSYIEFVKVGPFVGQVTIRFHCIKSAAAVLSLLQGHPSFRKCSVSFMKESQGKLVLTKT
;
A
#
# COMPACT_ATOMS: atom_id res chain seq x y z
N MET A 1 23.24 19.93 7.06
CA MET A 1 22.07 19.52 6.25
C MET A 1 21.88 18.03 6.44
N ALA A 2 20.91 17.64 7.28
CA ALA A 2 20.68 16.24 7.60
C ALA A 2 19.92 15.58 6.46
N ALA A 3 20.53 14.56 5.85
CA ALA A 3 19.87 13.68 4.91
C ALA A 3 18.69 12.99 5.60
N VAL A 4 17.47 13.34 5.20
CA VAL A 4 16.28 12.59 5.56
C VAL A 4 16.43 11.22 4.90
N ARG A 5 16.87 10.23 5.69
CA ARG A 5 16.81 8.83 5.30
C ARG A 5 15.37 8.54 4.92
N SER A 6 15.15 8.26 3.65
CA SER A 6 13.94 7.65 3.12
C SER A 6 13.72 6.34 3.87
N SER A 7 12.90 6.38 4.91
CA SER A 7 12.33 5.21 5.55
C SER A 7 11.75 4.31 4.46
N ASN A 8 12.22 3.07 4.41
CA ASN A 8 11.99 2.11 3.35
C ASN A 8 10.52 2.09 2.91
N LEU A 9 10.34 2.24 1.60
CA LEU A 9 9.10 2.46 0.85
C LEU A 9 8.03 1.36 0.98
N LEU A 10 8.25 0.35 1.83
CA LEU A 10 7.41 -0.86 1.95
C LEU A 10 7.13 -1.28 3.40
N ASP A 11 7.76 -0.65 4.41
CA ASP A 11 7.95 -1.28 5.72
C ASP A 11 7.04 -0.79 6.84
N SER A 12 6.10 0.13 6.55
CA SER A 12 5.23 0.66 7.61
C SER A 12 4.08 -0.27 8.00
N GLY A 13 3.84 -1.37 7.26
CA GLY A 13 2.86 -2.41 7.61
C GLY A 13 1.38 -1.98 7.71
N VAL A 14 1.09 -0.68 7.57
CA VAL A 14 -0.25 -0.14 7.81
C VAL A 14 -1.20 -0.51 6.67
N GLU A 15 -0.76 -0.60 5.41
CA GLU A 15 -1.69 -0.93 4.30
C GLU A 15 -1.07 -1.77 3.19
N THR A 16 0.10 -2.36 3.43
CA THR A 16 0.67 -3.30 2.48
C THR A 16 -0.16 -4.57 2.52
N ILE A 17 -0.66 -5.05 1.38
CA ILE A 17 -1.13 -6.44 1.26
C ILE A 17 0.11 -7.29 1.55
N PRO A 18 0.16 -8.01 2.67
CA PRO A 18 1.33 -8.82 2.95
C PRO A 18 1.31 -10.00 1.98
N VAL A 19 2.15 -9.92 0.95
CA VAL A 19 2.43 -11.05 0.08
C VAL A 19 3.42 -11.93 0.84
N PRO A 20 3.01 -13.13 1.30
CA PRO A 20 3.94 -14.01 2.00
C PRO A 20 5.06 -14.41 1.03
N ILE A 21 6.29 -14.41 1.53
CA ILE A 21 7.40 -15.03 0.80
C ILE A 21 7.14 -16.53 0.79
N LEU A 22 6.81 -17.06 -0.38
CA LEU A 22 6.62 -18.49 -0.57
C LEU A 22 7.99 -19.14 -0.79
N HIS A 23 8.28 -20.16 0.00
CA HIS A 23 9.46 -20.98 -0.16
C HIS A 23 9.14 -22.09 -1.18
N PRO A 24 9.92 -22.20 -2.27
CA PRO A 24 9.74 -23.30 -3.21
C PRO A 24 10.03 -24.62 -2.51
N ARG A 25 9.21 -25.64 -2.79
CA ARG A 25 9.54 -27.01 -2.41
C ARG A 25 10.73 -27.44 -3.26
N ALA A 26 11.81 -27.91 -2.61
CA ALA A 26 12.93 -28.48 -3.33
C ALA A 26 12.41 -29.66 -4.17
N THR A 27 12.40 -29.51 -5.50
CA THR A 27 12.14 -30.62 -6.40
C THR A 27 13.35 -31.55 -6.33
N HIS A 28 13.19 -32.66 -5.62
CA HIS A 28 14.14 -33.76 -5.68
C HIS A 28 14.07 -34.39 -7.08
N ALA A 29 14.78 -33.79 -8.03
CA ALA A 29 15.19 -34.47 -9.26
C ALA A 29 16.52 -35.16 -8.98
N ALA A 30 16.48 -36.28 -8.26
CA ALA A 30 17.44 -37.38 -8.29
C ALA A 30 16.95 -38.48 -7.35
N GLU A 31 16.68 -39.65 -7.91
CA GLU A 31 16.33 -40.87 -7.20
C GLU A 31 17.43 -41.29 -6.20
N GLU A 32 16.94 -41.78 -5.06
CA GLU A 32 17.49 -42.83 -4.20
C GLU A 32 18.94 -42.75 -3.72
N SER A 33 19.09 -42.56 -2.40
CA SER A 33 19.70 -43.58 -1.53
C SER A 33 19.31 -43.32 -0.08
N GLN A 34 18.62 -44.29 0.52
CA GLN A 34 18.37 -44.36 1.94
C GLN A 34 19.69 -44.38 2.73
N SER A 35 19.80 -43.55 3.76
CA SER A 35 20.67 -43.79 4.92
C SER A 35 20.33 -42.79 6.01
N SER A 36 19.77 -43.31 7.10
CA SER A 36 19.60 -42.62 8.38
C SER A 36 20.93 -42.04 8.88
N ASP A 37 20.98 -40.74 9.18
CA ASP A 37 21.68 -40.24 10.37
C ASP A 37 21.37 -38.75 10.59
N SER A 38 20.67 -38.47 11.69
CA SER A 38 20.20 -37.14 12.11
C SER A 38 21.27 -36.29 12.81
N ALA A 39 22.57 -36.57 12.59
CA ALA A 39 23.66 -35.96 13.35
C ALA A 39 24.74 -35.22 12.53
N LEU A 40 24.55 -35.01 11.21
CA LEU A 40 25.58 -34.39 10.36
C LEU A 40 25.24 -32.99 9.79
N LEU A 41 24.11 -32.39 10.18
CA LEU A 41 23.68 -31.10 9.59
C LEU A 41 24.47 -29.87 10.07
N ASP A 42 25.28 -30.00 11.13
CA ASP A 42 25.96 -28.84 11.73
C ASP A 42 27.39 -28.58 11.20
N ARG A 43 27.90 -29.41 10.28
CA ARG A 43 29.30 -29.32 9.82
C ARG A 43 29.52 -29.05 8.33
N ARG A 44 28.47 -28.80 7.55
CA ARG A 44 28.56 -28.58 6.09
C ARG A 44 28.05 -27.24 5.57
N LEU A 45 27.67 -26.32 6.45
CA LEU A 45 27.21 -24.98 6.06
C LEU A 45 28.34 -23.99 5.70
N GLU A 46 29.61 -24.34 5.93
CA GLU A 46 30.73 -23.42 5.72
C GLU A 46 31.35 -23.44 4.31
N HIS A 47 30.91 -24.32 3.40
CA HIS A 47 31.58 -24.47 2.09
C HIS A 47 30.64 -24.62 0.88
N LEU A 48 29.37 -24.23 0.97
CA LEU A 48 28.52 -24.11 -0.21
C LEU A 48 28.83 -22.79 -0.93
N MET A 49 29.83 -22.84 -1.83
CA MET A 49 29.97 -21.87 -2.91
C MET A 49 28.74 -21.99 -3.81
N ILE A 50 27.70 -21.23 -3.50
CA ILE A 50 26.54 -21.07 -4.38
C ILE A 50 27.07 -20.35 -5.63
N PRO A 51 27.14 -20.99 -6.80
CA PRO A 51 27.49 -20.28 -8.01
C PRO A 51 26.37 -19.26 -8.26
N ILE A 52 26.74 -18.00 -8.42
CA ILE A 52 25.81 -16.98 -8.89
C ILE A 52 25.31 -17.47 -10.25
N LEU A 53 24.04 -17.87 -10.33
CA LEU A 53 23.42 -18.27 -11.60
C LEU A 53 23.29 -17.02 -12.47
N GLU A 54 24.25 -16.84 -13.37
CA GLU A 54 24.10 -15.87 -14.44
C GLU A 54 22.96 -16.31 -15.38
N PRO A 55 22.07 -15.40 -15.79
CA PRO A 55 20.97 -15.76 -16.67
C PRO A 55 21.49 -16.33 -17.99
N VAL A 56 21.09 -17.56 -18.31
CA VAL A 56 21.38 -18.21 -19.59
C VAL A 56 20.71 -17.40 -20.70
N ARG A 57 21.52 -16.63 -21.44
CA ARG A 57 21.10 -16.01 -22.69
C ARG A 57 21.33 -17.02 -23.80
N ASN A 58 20.25 -17.65 -24.26
CA ASN A 58 20.29 -18.50 -25.44
C ASN A 58 20.76 -17.66 -26.65
N PRO A 59 21.82 -18.08 -27.36
CA PRO A 59 22.31 -17.38 -28.52
C PRO A 59 21.39 -17.68 -29.71
N VAL A 60 20.66 -16.67 -30.17
CA VAL A 60 20.06 -16.70 -31.50
C VAL A 60 21.22 -16.67 -32.51
N THR A 61 21.35 -17.76 -33.26
CA THR A 61 22.32 -17.95 -34.34
C THR A 61 22.24 -16.84 -35.38
N GLY A 62 23.37 -16.18 -35.60
CA GLY A 62 23.61 -15.28 -36.72
C GLY A 62 25.08 -14.93 -36.82
N ARG A 63 25.82 -15.74 -37.59
CA ARG A 63 27.24 -15.54 -37.91
C ARG A 63 27.44 -14.16 -38.57
N HIS A 64 28.37 -13.35 -38.07
CA HIS A 64 29.49 -12.82 -38.86
C HIS A 64 30.55 -12.18 -37.94
N ALA A 65 31.79 -12.35 -38.36
CA ALA A 65 33.06 -12.18 -37.66
C ALA A 65 33.39 -10.77 -37.11
N SER A 66 34.26 -10.80 -36.07
CA SER A 66 35.41 -9.91 -35.85
C SER A 66 35.14 -8.43 -35.52
N ASN A 67 35.38 -7.99 -34.28
CA ASN A 67 36.65 -7.37 -33.84
C ASN A 67 36.51 -6.72 -32.45
N ASN A 68 37.64 -6.59 -31.76
CA ASN A 68 37.79 -6.07 -30.40
C ASN A 68 37.35 -4.61 -30.19
N ASN A 69 37.14 -4.29 -28.90
CA ASN A 69 37.08 -2.95 -28.27
C ASN A 69 35.84 -2.08 -28.52
N SER A 70 34.98 -1.95 -27.50
CA SER A 70 34.87 -0.70 -26.74
C SER A 70 33.71 -0.75 -25.74
N LEU A 71 34.03 -0.39 -24.51
CA LEU A 71 33.09 -0.06 -23.46
C LEU A 71 32.45 1.31 -23.79
N ALA A 72 31.63 1.39 -24.83
CA ALA A 72 30.94 2.61 -25.22
C ALA A 72 29.59 2.27 -25.85
N GLY A 73 28.51 2.72 -25.21
CA GLY A 73 27.17 2.71 -25.80
C GLY A 73 26.27 1.55 -25.37
N ARG A 74 25.99 1.41 -24.08
CA ARG A 74 24.63 0.97 -23.71
C ARG A 74 23.70 2.09 -24.19
N LYS A 75 23.15 1.95 -25.40
CA LYS A 75 22.04 2.78 -25.89
C LYS A 75 21.02 2.78 -24.76
N MET A 76 20.82 3.93 -24.09
CA MET A 76 19.74 4.05 -23.13
C MET A 76 18.49 3.58 -23.85
N ALA A 77 17.79 2.59 -23.25
CA ALA A 77 16.58 2.05 -23.83
C ALA A 77 15.68 3.24 -24.17
N LYS A 78 15.31 3.36 -25.45
CA LYS A 78 14.51 4.49 -25.91
C LYS A 78 13.18 4.38 -25.18
N THR A 79 12.88 5.32 -24.29
CA THR A 79 11.60 5.39 -23.60
C THR A 79 10.52 5.59 -24.66
N VAL A 80 9.69 4.57 -24.84
CA VAL A 80 8.51 4.66 -25.71
C VAL A 80 7.34 5.15 -24.87
N PRO A 81 6.41 5.95 -25.45
CA PRO A 81 5.15 6.26 -24.79
C PRO A 81 4.44 4.95 -24.40
N TRP A 82 4.06 4.82 -23.14
CA TRP A 82 3.26 3.69 -22.69
C TRP A 82 1.84 3.80 -23.25
N ASP A 83 1.31 2.69 -23.77
CA ASP A 83 -0.02 2.60 -24.40
C ASP A 83 -1.19 2.59 -23.41
N GLY A 84 -0.89 2.65 -22.10
CA GLY A 84 -1.90 2.62 -21.05
C GLY A 84 -2.47 1.23 -20.77
N GLN A 85 -1.96 0.19 -21.42
CA GLN A 85 -2.42 -1.19 -21.23
C GLN A 85 -1.43 -1.99 -20.39
N LEU A 86 -1.96 -2.77 -19.45
CA LEU A 86 -1.17 -3.72 -18.66
C LEU A 86 -1.18 -5.08 -19.36
N CYS A 87 -0.01 -5.49 -19.86
CA CYS A 87 0.21 -6.85 -20.34
C CYS A 87 0.55 -7.75 -19.13
N TRP A 88 -0.45 -8.46 -18.62
CA TRP A 88 -0.26 -9.40 -17.52
C TRP A 88 0.51 -10.64 -18.01
N ALA A 89 1.57 -11.01 -17.29
CA ALA A 89 2.29 -12.26 -17.52
C ALA A 89 1.44 -13.49 -17.12
N ILE A 90 0.54 -13.31 -16.16
CA ILE A 90 -0.43 -14.33 -15.71
C ILE A 90 -1.75 -14.19 -16.47
N LYS A 91 -2.28 -15.31 -16.97
CA LYS A 91 -3.55 -15.33 -17.70
C LYS A 91 -4.78 -15.22 -16.77
N GLY A 92 -4.67 -15.75 -15.55
CA GLY A 92 -5.73 -15.75 -14.53
C GLY A 92 -5.44 -14.86 -13.31
N CYS A 93 -6.13 -15.15 -12.20
CA CYS A 93 -5.91 -14.49 -10.91
C CYS A 93 -4.75 -15.12 -10.11
N SER A 94 -4.58 -16.44 -10.21
CA SER A 94 -3.60 -17.22 -9.46
C SER A 94 -2.27 -17.40 -10.20
N VAL A 95 -1.21 -17.60 -9.43
CA VAL A 95 0.10 -18.07 -9.90
C VAL A 95 0.24 -19.59 -9.84
N PHE A 96 -0.70 -20.27 -9.16
CA PHE A 96 -0.73 -21.71 -9.02
C PHE A 96 -1.44 -22.34 -10.23
N ASP A 97 -0.95 -23.50 -10.65
CA ASP A 97 -1.49 -24.26 -11.77
C ASP A 97 -2.85 -24.88 -11.42
N ASP A 98 -3.04 -25.29 -10.16
CA ASP A 98 -4.28 -25.87 -9.64
C ASP A 98 -4.52 -25.57 -8.14
N GLN A 99 -5.70 -25.99 -7.65
CA GLN A 99 -6.12 -25.79 -6.25
C GLN A 99 -5.31 -26.63 -5.25
N GLU A 100 -4.74 -27.75 -5.69
CA GLU A 100 -3.93 -28.62 -4.84
C GLU A 100 -2.58 -27.95 -4.58
N GLU A 101 -1.93 -27.40 -5.60
CA GLU A 101 -0.71 -26.60 -5.48
C GLU A 101 -0.92 -25.37 -4.59
N GLU A 102 -2.06 -24.68 -4.75
CA GLU A 102 -2.42 -23.54 -3.90
C GLU A 102 -2.57 -23.94 -2.43
N ALA A 103 -3.27 -25.04 -2.16
CA ALA A 103 -3.44 -25.58 -0.81
C ALA A 103 -2.08 -25.99 -0.21
N ASP A 104 -1.25 -26.69 -0.99
CA ASP A 104 0.10 -27.08 -0.59
C ASP A 104 0.96 -25.86 -0.24
N ALA A 105 0.91 -24.80 -1.06
CA ALA A 105 1.64 -23.57 -0.79
C ALA A 105 1.14 -22.84 0.46
N LEU A 106 -0.17 -22.87 0.72
CA LEU A 106 -0.80 -22.25 1.89
C LEU A 106 -0.40 -22.95 3.20
N TYR A 107 -0.40 -24.29 3.19
CA TYR A 107 -0.12 -25.14 4.35
C TYR A 107 1.35 -25.56 4.48
N TYR A 108 2.21 -25.20 3.53
CA TYR A 108 3.63 -25.51 3.59
C TYR A 108 4.26 -24.96 4.89
N PRO A 109 4.88 -25.81 5.74
CA PRO A 109 5.34 -25.40 7.06
C PRO A 109 6.24 -24.16 7.07
N ASN A 110 7.14 -24.00 6.09
CA ASN A 110 8.00 -22.82 6.01
C ASN A 110 7.24 -21.54 5.64
N ASN A 111 6.09 -21.65 4.97
CA ASN A 111 5.20 -20.53 4.67
C ASN A 111 4.26 -20.21 5.84
N LEU A 112 4.10 -21.12 6.80
CA LEU A 112 3.39 -20.88 8.07
C LEU A 112 4.23 -20.10 9.09
N ILE A 113 5.56 -20.11 8.95
CA ILE A 113 6.48 -19.31 9.80
C ILE A 113 6.33 -17.81 9.52
N SER A 114 5.84 -17.45 8.33
CA SER A 114 5.39 -16.08 8.03
C SER A 114 4.24 -15.73 8.97
N ARG A 115 4.51 -14.91 9.99
CA ARG A 115 3.59 -14.44 11.05
C ARG A 115 2.39 -13.61 10.56
N VAL A 116 2.05 -13.70 9.27
CA VAL A 116 0.92 -13.02 8.65
C VAL A 116 -0.33 -13.88 8.87
N PRO A 117 -1.35 -13.39 9.60
CA PRO A 117 -2.62 -14.07 9.76
C PRO A 117 -3.21 -14.48 8.40
N LEU A 118 -3.84 -15.66 8.33
CA LEU A 118 -4.45 -16.16 7.09
C LEU A 118 -5.45 -15.17 6.48
N SER A 119 -6.18 -14.41 7.32
CA SER A 119 -7.10 -13.35 6.89
C SER A 119 -6.44 -12.18 6.15
N ASN A 120 -5.13 -12.01 6.28
CA ASN A 120 -4.36 -10.98 5.58
C ASN A 120 -3.68 -11.51 4.31
N ARG A 121 -3.82 -12.80 3.98
CA ARG A 121 -3.22 -13.41 2.80
C ARG A 121 -4.13 -13.25 1.57
N LEU A 122 -4.47 -12.01 1.23
CA LEU A 122 -5.38 -11.67 0.12
C LEU A 122 -4.96 -12.30 -1.22
N VAL A 123 -3.67 -12.61 -1.39
CA VAL A 123 -3.16 -13.30 -2.59
C VAL A 123 -3.77 -14.69 -2.77
N PHE A 124 -4.06 -15.42 -1.70
CA PHE A 124 -4.72 -16.74 -1.76
C PHE A 124 -6.24 -16.63 -1.86
N GLN A 125 -6.80 -15.45 -1.58
CA GLN A 125 -8.25 -15.24 -1.68
C GLN A 125 -8.65 -14.66 -3.04
N TYR A 126 -7.85 -13.73 -3.57
CA TYR A 126 -8.17 -12.94 -4.74
C TYR A 126 -7.11 -13.04 -5.84
N GLY A 127 -6.02 -13.76 -5.60
CA GLY A 127 -4.89 -13.86 -6.52
C GLY A 127 -3.92 -12.68 -6.45
N LEU A 128 -2.89 -12.72 -7.31
CA LEU A 128 -2.02 -11.56 -7.59
C LEU A 128 -2.67 -10.57 -8.56
N ARG A 129 -3.68 -11.02 -9.30
CA ARG A 129 -4.55 -10.20 -10.12
C ARG A 129 -5.99 -10.41 -9.68
N TYR A 130 -6.56 -9.41 -9.04
CA TYR A 130 -7.98 -9.41 -8.72
C TYR A 130 -8.82 -9.28 -9.99
N ILE A 131 -9.69 -10.27 -10.23
CA ILE A 131 -10.66 -10.31 -11.32
C ILE A 131 -12.05 -10.40 -10.67
N PRO A 132 -12.83 -9.30 -10.67
CA PRO A 132 -14.15 -9.28 -10.05
C PRO A 132 -15.12 -10.17 -10.83
N SER A 133 -16.08 -10.76 -10.11
CA SER A 133 -17.23 -11.40 -10.73
C SER A 133 -18.18 -10.36 -11.33
N MET A 134 -19.05 -10.80 -12.25
CA MET A 134 -20.02 -9.93 -12.93
C MET A 134 -21.09 -9.34 -11.97
N ALA A 135 -21.25 -9.90 -10.78
CA ALA A 135 -22.19 -9.43 -9.77
C ALA A 135 -21.58 -8.42 -8.79
N GLU A 136 -20.25 -8.31 -8.74
CA GLU A 136 -19.57 -7.39 -7.84
C GLU A 136 -19.76 -5.94 -8.28
N THR A 137 -19.98 -5.09 -7.29
CA THR A 137 -20.09 -3.64 -7.46
C THR A 137 -19.01 -2.96 -6.62
N ASN A 138 -18.81 -1.65 -6.81
CA ASN A 138 -17.85 -0.89 -6.03
C ASN A 138 -16.38 -1.35 -6.23
N ILE A 139 -16.03 -1.69 -7.47
CA ILE A 139 -14.77 -2.34 -7.84
C ILE A 139 -13.72 -1.34 -8.34
N TYR A 140 -14.10 -0.17 -8.87
CA TYR A 140 -13.16 0.85 -9.35
C TYR A 140 -13.06 2.04 -8.39
N ARG A 141 -12.48 1.81 -7.21
CA ARG A 141 -12.37 2.80 -6.13
C ARG A 141 -11.06 3.57 -6.11
N THR A 142 -10.10 3.23 -6.96
CA THR A 142 -8.75 3.81 -6.93
C THR A 142 -8.57 4.87 -8.00
N ALA A 143 -8.10 6.05 -7.61
CA ALA A 143 -7.69 7.12 -8.51
C ALA A 143 -6.18 7.39 -8.36
N THR A 144 -5.53 7.73 -9.48
CA THR A 144 -4.18 8.27 -9.53
C THR A 144 -4.23 9.78 -9.71
N ILE A 145 -3.26 10.46 -9.09
CA ILE A 145 -3.00 11.89 -9.26
C ILE A 145 -1.55 12.01 -9.72
N GLU A 146 -1.37 12.27 -11.01
CA GLU A 146 -0.08 12.32 -11.71
C GLU A 146 0.40 13.76 -11.90
N ASN A 147 1.64 13.91 -12.37
CA ASN A 147 2.29 15.22 -12.62
C ASN A 147 2.43 16.07 -11.35
N LEU A 148 2.65 15.43 -10.20
CA LEU A 148 2.86 16.11 -8.94
C LEU A 148 4.31 16.59 -8.79
N ALA A 149 4.49 17.82 -8.32
CA ALA A 149 5.82 18.40 -8.10
C ALA A 149 6.62 17.60 -7.06
N ALA A 150 7.95 17.60 -7.22
CA ALA A 150 8.86 16.84 -6.36
C ALA A 150 8.76 17.19 -4.86
N ASN A 151 8.44 18.45 -4.56
CA ASN A 151 8.34 18.98 -3.20
C ASN A 151 6.92 18.97 -2.64
N ILE A 152 5.93 18.42 -3.36
CA ILE A 152 4.57 18.39 -2.86
C ILE A 152 4.43 17.39 -1.72
N SER A 153 3.63 17.75 -0.73
CA SER A 153 3.22 16.83 0.34
C SER A 153 1.87 16.18 0.03
N LEU A 154 1.65 14.97 0.56
CA LEU A 154 0.35 14.31 0.47
C LEU A 154 -0.76 15.18 1.08
N ASN A 155 -0.47 15.91 2.16
CA ASN A 155 -1.43 16.81 2.81
C ASN A 155 -1.93 17.90 1.84
N GLN A 156 -1.05 18.49 1.03
CA GLN A 156 -1.44 19.47 0.03
C GLN A 156 -2.30 18.88 -1.09
N VAL A 157 -2.05 17.63 -1.47
CA VAL A 157 -2.87 16.91 -2.45
C VAL A 157 -4.27 16.66 -1.88
N LEU A 158 -4.35 16.15 -0.65
CA LEU A 158 -5.61 15.77 0.01
C LEU A 158 -6.54 16.94 0.33
N LEU A 159 -6.06 18.19 0.35
CA LEU A 159 -6.90 19.38 0.48
C LEU A 159 -7.91 19.52 -0.66
N ASN A 160 -7.59 18.98 -1.83
CA ASN A 160 -8.42 19.08 -3.03
C ASN A 160 -9.16 17.78 -3.37
N VAL A 161 -9.00 16.74 -2.54
CA VAL A 161 -9.68 15.45 -2.70
C VAL A 161 -11.03 15.50 -2.01
N SER A 162 -12.11 15.26 -2.76
CA SER A 162 -13.47 15.20 -2.22
C SER A 162 -14.00 13.76 -2.17
N GLY A 163 -14.57 13.36 -1.03
CA GLY A 163 -15.18 12.04 -0.83
C GLY A 163 -14.51 11.29 0.32
N GLU A 164 -15.13 10.19 0.75
CA GLU A 164 -14.59 9.35 1.83
C GLU A 164 -13.40 8.51 1.35
N VAL A 165 -12.21 8.87 1.83
CA VAL A 165 -10.95 8.18 1.50
C VAL A 165 -10.75 7.00 2.45
N TYR A 166 -10.60 5.80 1.88
CA TYR A 166 -10.15 4.61 2.58
C TYR A 166 -8.65 4.72 2.94
N SER A 167 -7.83 5.01 1.93
CA SER A 167 -6.39 5.19 2.06
C SER A 167 -5.82 6.13 0.99
N SER A 168 -4.67 6.72 1.29
CA SER A 168 -3.96 7.57 0.35
C SER A 168 -2.45 7.52 0.57
N ARG A 169 -1.69 7.61 -0.53
CA ARG A 169 -0.23 7.57 -0.52
C ARG A 169 0.36 8.45 -1.61
N LEU A 170 1.54 9.00 -1.33
CA LEU A 170 2.36 9.72 -2.29
C LEU A 170 3.61 8.89 -2.59
N PHE A 171 3.86 8.63 -3.87
CA PHE A 171 4.99 7.86 -4.35
C PHE A 171 5.97 8.75 -5.12
N ASP A 172 7.26 8.53 -4.87
CA ASP A 172 8.33 9.10 -5.67
C ASP A 172 8.49 8.29 -6.97
N THR A 173 7.75 8.69 -7.99
CA THR A 173 7.78 8.09 -9.33
C THR A 173 8.67 8.87 -10.29
N ARG A 174 9.48 9.83 -9.79
CA ARG A 174 10.23 10.77 -10.64
C ARG A 174 11.23 10.09 -11.54
N ALA A 175 11.83 9.00 -11.08
CA ALA A 175 12.77 8.21 -11.88
C ALA A 175 12.10 7.58 -13.13
N ILE A 176 10.77 7.44 -13.14
CA ILE A 176 9.99 6.79 -14.20
C ILE A 176 9.23 7.83 -15.03
N THR A 177 8.53 8.76 -14.36
CA THR A 177 7.60 9.71 -15.01
C THR A 177 8.10 11.15 -15.01
N GLY A 178 9.19 11.44 -14.29
CA GLY A 178 9.67 12.81 -14.04
C GLY A 178 8.94 13.54 -12.90
N TYR A 179 7.85 12.98 -12.38
CA TYR A 179 6.99 13.59 -11.37
C TYR A 179 6.73 12.62 -10.21
N ASN A 180 6.15 13.12 -9.13
CA ASN A 180 5.55 12.26 -8.12
C ASN A 180 4.15 11.80 -8.58
N THR A 181 3.65 10.73 -7.99
CA THR A 181 2.28 10.24 -8.21
C THR A 181 1.63 9.93 -6.87
N ALA A 182 0.41 10.42 -6.64
CA ALA A 182 -0.39 9.99 -5.51
C ALA A 182 -1.42 8.95 -5.94
N ILE A 183 -1.72 8.01 -5.05
CA ILE A 183 -2.81 7.05 -5.19
C ILE A 183 -3.79 7.30 -4.05
N VAL A 184 -5.07 7.40 -4.40
CA VAL A 184 -6.17 7.57 -3.46
C VAL A 184 -7.17 6.45 -3.68
N VAL A 185 -7.45 5.70 -2.63
CA VAL A 185 -8.49 4.66 -2.62
C VAL A 185 -9.69 5.21 -1.86
N PHE A 186 -10.84 5.27 -2.52
CA PHE A 186 -12.09 5.71 -1.93
C PHE A 186 -12.83 4.54 -1.26
N LEU A 187 -13.76 4.85 -0.36
CA LEU A 187 -14.72 3.87 0.14
C LEU A 187 -15.70 3.45 -0.97
N LEU A 188 -16.15 4.42 -1.77
CA LEU A 188 -17.12 4.20 -2.84
C LEU A 188 -16.57 4.57 -4.22
N GLU A 189 -16.87 3.73 -5.21
CA GLU A 189 -16.55 3.92 -6.63
C GLU A 189 -17.25 5.16 -7.19
N SER A 190 -18.48 5.44 -6.71
CA SER A 190 -19.21 6.65 -7.08
C SER A 190 -18.45 7.92 -6.67
N GLU A 191 -17.77 7.91 -5.52
CA GLU A 191 -16.96 9.03 -5.05
C GLU A 191 -15.66 9.17 -5.85
N ALA A 192 -14.99 8.05 -6.15
CA ALA A 192 -13.81 8.04 -7.02
C ALA A 192 -14.12 8.62 -8.41
N ARG A 193 -15.23 8.15 -9.03
CA ARG A 193 -15.72 8.68 -10.31
C ARG A 193 -16.07 10.16 -10.21
N SER A 194 -16.80 10.57 -9.18
CA SER A 194 -17.17 11.98 -8.99
C SER A 194 -15.95 12.88 -8.82
N PHE A 195 -14.93 12.42 -8.10
CA PHE A 195 -13.67 13.14 -7.93
C PHE A 195 -12.93 13.30 -9.27
N VAL A 196 -12.79 12.24 -10.05
CA VAL A 196 -12.12 12.26 -11.36
C VAL A 196 -12.85 13.18 -12.33
N GLU A 197 -14.19 13.14 -12.38
CA GLU A 197 -14.97 14.02 -13.24
C GLU A 197 -14.82 15.50 -12.85
N LYS A 198 -14.81 15.82 -11.54
CA LYS A 198 -14.56 17.19 -11.06
C LYS A 198 -13.15 17.67 -11.39
N ALA A 199 -12.19 16.77 -11.46
CA ALA A 199 -10.79 17.06 -11.75
C ALA A 199 -10.42 16.88 -13.24
N LYS A 200 -11.41 16.80 -14.14
CA LYS A 200 -11.20 16.56 -15.58
C LYS A 200 -10.37 17.65 -16.25
N GLU A 201 -10.52 18.90 -15.81
CA GLU A 201 -9.72 20.04 -16.27
C GLU A 201 -8.35 20.12 -15.57
N GLY A 202 -8.07 19.18 -14.66
CA GLY A 202 -6.89 19.12 -13.81
C GLY A 202 -7.19 19.48 -12.36
N LEU A 203 -6.38 18.93 -11.46
CA LEU A 203 -6.45 19.19 -10.02
C LEU A 203 -5.34 20.16 -9.63
N HIS A 204 -5.70 21.29 -9.02
CA HIS A 204 -4.71 22.19 -8.47
C HIS A 204 -4.03 21.55 -7.25
N ALA A 205 -2.74 21.23 -7.37
CA ALA A 205 -1.95 20.67 -6.30
C ALA A 205 -0.67 21.50 -6.15
N GLY A 206 -0.71 22.49 -5.27
CA GLY A 206 0.34 23.51 -5.17
C GLY A 206 0.33 24.43 -6.40
N SER A 207 1.48 24.58 -7.06
CA SER A 207 1.64 25.44 -8.25
C SER A 207 1.43 24.70 -9.58
N ALA A 208 1.20 23.39 -9.57
CA ALA A 208 1.06 22.57 -10.76
C ALA A 208 -0.38 22.07 -10.93
N LEU A 209 -0.77 21.88 -12.20
CA LEU A 209 -2.02 21.25 -12.58
C LEU A 209 -1.78 19.75 -12.70
N ALA A 210 -2.27 19.00 -11.73
CA ALA A 210 -2.11 17.55 -11.67
C ALA A 210 -3.18 16.86 -12.52
N LYS A 211 -2.80 15.74 -13.13
CA LYS A 211 -3.73 14.93 -13.93
C LYS A 211 -4.36 13.88 -13.02
N VAL A 212 -5.69 13.79 -13.02
CA VAL A 212 -6.43 12.79 -12.23
C VAL A 212 -7.06 11.76 -13.16
N ALA A 213 -6.92 10.48 -12.82
CA ALA A 213 -7.52 9.39 -13.59
C ALA A 213 -7.94 8.24 -12.66
N LEU A 214 -8.92 7.44 -13.08
CA LEU A 214 -9.16 6.15 -12.45
C LEU A 214 -8.05 5.18 -12.83
N VAL A 215 -7.67 4.32 -11.88
CA VAL A 215 -6.83 3.17 -12.19
C VAL A 215 -7.61 2.22 -13.10
N ASN A 216 -6.96 1.76 -14.17
CA ASN A 216 -7.56 0.90 -15.19
C ASN A 216 -7.78 -0.56 -14.73
N THR A 217 -7.27 -0.93 -13.56
CA THR A 217 -7.49 -2.24 -12.93
C THR A 217 -8.48 -2.14 -11.76
N PRO A 218 -9.27 -3.20 -11.51
CA PRO A 218 -10.10 -3.30 -10.31
C PRO A 218 -9.28 -3.10 -9.03
N THR A 219 -9.89 -2.42 -8.07
CA THR A 219 -9.33 -2.22 -6.73
C THR A 219 -9.56 -3.47 -5.90
N TYR A 220 -8.50 -3.99 -5.27
CA TYR A 220 -8.63 -5.15 -4.38
C TYR A 220 -9.76 -4.96 -3.35
N PRO A 221 -10.51 -6.03 -3.03
CA PRO A 221 -11.53 -5.97 -2.00
C PRO A 221 -10.95 -5.52 -0.66
N MET A 222 -11.77 -4.79 0.10
CA MET A 222 -11.41 -4.42 1.46
C MET A 222 -11.33 -5.68 2.32
N PRO A 223 -10.31 -5.86 3.17
CA PRO A 223 -10.31 -6.96 4.14
C PRO A 223 -11.54 -6.91 5.03
N ALA A 224 -12.12 -8.07 5.37
CA ALA A 224 -13.36 -8.17 6.14
C ALA A 224 -13.30 -7.42 7.49
N ASP A 225 -12.15 -7.44 8.16
CA ASP A 225 -11.95 -6.69 9.41
C ASP A 225 -12.09 -5.17 9.20
N MET A 226 -11.54 -4.65 8.10
CA MET A 226 -11.67 -3.24 7.76
C MET A 226 -13.08 -2.89 7.31
N GLU A 227 -13.75 -3.77 6.56
CA GLU A 227 -15.15 -3.58 6.16
C GLU A 227 -16.06 -3.50 7.39
N ASN A 228 -15.85 -4.38 8.38
CA ASN A 228 -16.55 -4.35 9.65
C ASN A 228 -16.32 -3.02 10.42
N LEU A 229 -15.10 -2.47 10.39
CA LEU A 229 -14.82 -1.16 11.00
C LEU A 229 -15.56 -0.03 10.26
N VAL A 230 -15.51 -0.02 8.93
CA VAL A 230 -16.22 0.98 8.10
C VAL A 230 -17.73 0.91 8.34
N ASN A 231 -18.30 -0.29 8.44
CA ASN A 231 -19.72 -0.50 8.76
C ASN A 231 -20.09 0.00 10.15
N LYS A 232 -19.15 0.01 11.11
CA LYS A 232 -19.29 0.62 12.43
C LYS A 232 -19.08 2.15 12.43
N GLY A 233 -18.92 2.77 11.26
CA GLY A 233 -18.75 4.21 11.11
C GLY A 233 -17.31 4.70 11.24
N TYR A 234 -16.31 3.81 11.18
CA TYR A 234 -14.91 4.22 11.19
C TYR A 234 -14.58 5.02 9.92
N SER A 235 -13.84 6.10 10.10
CA SER A 235 -13.37 6.97 9.03
C SER A 235 -11.92 7.38 9.29
N ARG A 236 -11.36 8.19 8.39
CA ARG A 236 -10.01 8.77 8.56
C ARG A 236 -10.00 10.01 9.47
N CYS A 237 -11.12 10.40 10.06
CA CYS A 237 -11.27 11.60 10.85
C CYS A 237 -11.73 11.27 12.27
N LEU A 238 -10.94 11.68 13.26
CA LEU A 238 -11.29 11.61 14.67
C LEU A 238 -11.66 12.99 15.22
N VAL A 239 -12.60 13.00 16.13
CA VAL A 239 -12.88 14.14 17.00
C VAL A 239 -12.63 13.72 18.44
N VAL A 240 -11.80 14.49 19.13
CA VAL A 240 -11.61 14.39 20.58
C VAL A 240 -12.36 15.54 21.22
N SER A 241 -13.33 15.24 22.09
CA SER A 241 -14.07 16.24 22.86
C SER A 241 -13.60 16.30 24.32
N ASP A 242 -14.10 17.29 25.05
CA ASP A 242 -13.74 17.55 26.45
C ASP A 242 -12.23 17.86 26.62
N VAL A 243 -11.67 18.56 25.64
CA VAL A 243 -10.25 18.90 25.54
C VAL A 243 -9.97 20.27 26.14
N SER A 244 -9.12 20.32 27.17
CA SER A 244 -8.51 21.56 27.65
C SER A 244 -7.25 21.92 26.84
N ALA A 245 -6.77 23.15 26.97
CA ALA A 245 -5.54 23.58 26.29
C ALA A 245 -4.31 22.72 26.67
N THR A 246 -4.25 22.21 27.90
CA THR A 246 -3.20 21.28 28.33
C THR A 246 -3.34 19.93 27.64
N ILE A 247 -4.56 19.37 27.61
CA ILE A 247 -4.84 18.11 26.94
C ILE A 247 -4.56 18.20 25.43
N GLN A 248 -4.86 19.33 24.79
CA GLN A 248 -4.54 19.54 23.38
C GLN A 248 -3.04 19.44 23.12
N LYS A 249 -2.20 20.02 23.99
CA LYS A 249 -0.74 19.91 23.89
C LYS A 249 -0.29 18.46 24.08
N ASP A 250 -0.89 17.75 25.03
CA ASP A 250 -0.59 16.34 25.28
C ASP A 250 -0.98 15.46 24.08
N ILE A 251 -2.14 15.70 23.45
CA ILE A 251 -2.55 15.02 22.21
C ILE A 251 -1.48 15.21 21.14
N CYS A 252 -1.08 16.45 20.85
CA CYS A 252 -0.02 16.72 19.88
C CYS A 252 1.30 16.03 20.26
N GLY A 253 1.68 16.03 21.54
CA GLY A 253 2.89 15.37 22.03
C GLY A 253 2.88 13.86 21.84
N VAL A 254 1.76 13.19 22.16
CA VAL A 254 1.58 11.75 21.98
C VAL A 254 1.60 11.39 20.50
N LEU A 255 0.86 12.14 19.67
CA LEU A 255 0.79 11.89 18.23
C LEU A 255 2.14 12.06 17.55
N ASN A 256 2.90 13.11 17.90
CA ASN A 256 4.23 13.38 17.33
C ASN A 256 5.27 12.31 17.68
N ARG A 257 5.08 11.58 18.78
CA ARG A 257 5.96 10.47 19.20
C ARG A 257 5.46 9.11 18.77
N SER A 258 4.26 9.03 18.20
CA SER A 258 3.66 7.77 17.78
C SER A 258 4.24 7.28 16.45
N ALA A 259 4.15 5.97 16.21
CA ALA A 259 4.45 5.37 14.90
C ALA A 259 3.53 5.90 13.78
N TYR A 260 2.42 6.56 14.13
CA TYR A 260 1.42 7.06 13.20
C TYR A 260 1.62 8.53 12.81
N HIS A 261 2.65 9.21 13.34
CA HIS A 261 2.88 10.64 13.08
C HIS A 261 2.91 10.98 11.57
N SER A 262 3.59 10.16 10.76
CA SER A 262 3.69 10.37 9.31
C SER A 262 2.38 10.17 8.56
N TYR A 263 1.36 9.60 9.20
CA TYR A 263 0.02 9.36 8.64
C TYR A 263 -0.99 10.43 9.00
N ILE A 264 -0.58 11.44 9.76
CA ILE A 264 -1.45 12.54 10.17
C ILE A 264 -1.45 13.59 9.07
N GLU A 265 -2.64 13.88 8.55
CA GLU A 265 -2.87 14.97 7.62
C GLU A 265 -2.86 16.31 8.35
N PHE A 266 -3.63 16.43 9.45
CA PHE A 266 -3.58 17.58 10.34
C PHE A 266 -4.18 17.28 11.72
N VAL A 267 -3.80 18.12 12.68
CA VAL A 267 -4.47 18.29 13.98
C VAL A 267 -4.91 19.73 14.09
N LYS A 268 -6.21 19.99 14.28
CA LYS A 268 -6.78 21.35 14.36
C LYS A 268 -7.78 21.44 15.50
N VAL A 269 -8.02 22.67 15.97
CA VAL A 269 -9.16 22.96 16.85
C VAL A 269 -10.44 22.55 16.12
N GLY A 270 -11.28 21.78 16.82
CA GLY A 270 -12.53 21.27 16.27
C GLY A 270 -13.57 22.37 16.07
N PRO A 271 -14.72 22.04 15.46
CA PRO A 271 -15.78 23.00 15.18
C PRO A 271 -16.43 23.57 16.44
N PHE A 272 -16.35 22.87 17.58
CA PHE A 272 -16.90 23.29 18.86
C PHE A 272 -15.80 23.54 19.90
N VAL A 273 -16.11 24.40 20.88
CA VAL A 273 -15.20 24.69 22.00
C VAL A 273 -14.88 23.40 22.75
N GLY A 274 -13.60 23.19 23.06
CA GLY A 274 -13.15 21.99 23.74
C GLY A 274 -13.06 20.75 22.84
N GLN A 275 -13.02 20.93 21.51
CA GLN A 275 -12.78 19.84 20.57
C GLN A 275 -11.47 19.98 19.81
N VAL A 276 -10.91 18.85 19.44
CA VAL A 276 -9.78 18.72 18.52
C VAL A 276 -10.15 17.74 17.43
N THR A 277 -9.96 18.13 16.17
CA THR A 277 -10.11 17.25 15.02
C THR A 277 -8.74 16.78 14.56
N ILE A 278 -8.62 15.46 14.36
CA ILE A 278 -7.43 14.83 13.83
C ILE A 278 -7.82 14.11 12.55
N ARG A 279 -7.13 14.40 11.45
CA ARG A 279 -7.36 13.75 10.16
C ARG A 279 -6.14 12.96 9.73
N PHE A 280 -6.37 11.79 9.18
CA PHE A 280 -5.35 10.83 8.76
C PHE A 280 -5.41 10.57 7.26
N HIS A 281 -4.32 10.03 6.71
CA HIS A 281 -4.24 9.58 5.33
C HIS A 281 -5.06 8.31 5.06
N CYS A 282 -5.44 7.57 6.10
CA CYS A 282 -6.25 6.36 5.99
C CYS A 282 -7.03 6.00 7.26
N ILE A 283 -8.05 5.16 7.09
CA ILE A 283 -8.93 4.70 8.17
C ILE A 283 -8.16 3.84 9.18
N LYS A 284 -7.21 3.01 8.73
CA LYS A 284 -6.47 2.10 9.62
C LYS A 284 -5.58 2.85 10.61
N SER A 285 -4.90 3.92 10.18
CA SER A 285 -4.14 4.78 11.09
C SER A 285 -5.04 5.51 12.08
N ALA A 286 -6.21 5.98 11.65
CA ALA A 286 -7.19 6.60 12.53
C ALA A 286 -7.70 5.62 13.60
N ALA A 287 -8.02 4.37 13.20
CA ALA A 287 -8.42 3.31 14.12
C ALA A 287 -7.33 2.99 15.16
N ALA A 288 -6.07 2.90 14.71
CA ALA A 288 -4.95 2.64 15.62
C ALA A 288 -4.71 3.79 16.60
N VAL A 289 -4.87 5.04 16.15
CA VAL A 289 -4.76 6.21 17.03
C VAL A 289 -5.93 6.32 17.98
N LEU A 290 -7.15 5.91 17.60
CA LEU A 290 -8.27 5.81 18.54
C LEU A 290 -7.89 4.91 19.73
N SER A 291 -7.37 3.71 19.46
CA SER A 291 -6.92 2.79 20.51
C SER A 291 -5.78 3.38 21.35
N LEU A 292 -4.83 4.08 20.72
CA LEU A 292 -3.74 4.77 21.41
C LEU A 292 -4.28 5.85 22.38
N LEU A 293 -5.22 6.67 21.93
CA LEU A 293 -5.79 7.74 22.74
C LEU A 293 -6.63 7.18 23.89
N GLN A 294 -7.48 6.19 23.62
CA GLN A 294 -8.31 5.53 24.64
C GLN A 294 -7.47 4.80 25.71
N GLY A 295 -6.32 4.25 25.33
CA GLY A 295 -5.40 3.59 26.26
C GLY A 295 -4.54 4.55 27.09
N HIS A 296 -4.43 5.82 26.71
CA HIS A 296 -3.51 6.75 27.36
C HIS A 296 -4.13 7.39 28.62
N PRO A 297 -3.45 7.35 29.79
CA PRO A 297 -4.01 7.83 31.06
C PRO A 297 -4.49 9.29 31.03
N SER A 298 -3.78 10.16 30.30
CA SER A 298 -4.13 11.59 30.20
C SER A 298 -5.47 11.86 29.50
N PHE A 299 -5.98 10.92 28.70
CA PHE A 299 -7.17 11.13 27.88
C PHE A 299 -8.42 10.39 28.38
N ARG A 300 -8.38 9.81 29.59
CA ARG A 300 -9.52 9.06 30.18
C ARG A 300 -10.81 9.86 30.32
N LYS A 301 -10.70 11.19 30.41
CA LYS A 301 -11.84 12.11 30.51
C LYS A 301 -12.31 12.65 29.16
N CYS A 302 -11.59 12.34 28.09
CA CYS A 302 -11.94 12.77 26.74
C CYS A 302 -12.81 11.73 26.08
N SER A 303 -13.80 12.18 25.31
CA SER A 303 -14.54 11.33 24.39
C SER A 303 -13.90 11.39 23.01
N VAL A 304 -13.71 10.23 22.36
CA VAL A 304 -13.14 10.14 21.02
C VAL A 304 -14.13 9.44 20.11
N SER A 305 -14.47 10.07 18.98
CA SER A 305 -15.41 9.52 18.00
C SER A 305 -14.94 9.74 16.57
N PHE A 306 -15.47 8.94 15.64
CA PHE A 306 -15.27 9.15 14.22
C PHE A 306 -16.23 10.20 13.66
N MET A 307 -15.84 10.71 12.50
CA MET A 307 -16.57 11.74 11.79
C MET A 307 -16.48 11.48 10.30
N LYS A 308 -17.60 11.51 9.58
CA LYS A 308 -17.60 11.35 8.13
C LYS A 308 -17.33 12.69 7.45
N GLU A 309 -16.65 12.63 6.32
CA GLU A 309 -16.45 13.74 5.41
C GLU A 309 -17.61 13.76 4.42
N SER A 310 -18.51 14.72 4.57
CA SER A 310 -19.56 14.98 3.58
C SER A 310 -19.31 16.33 2.93
N GLN A 311 -18.98 16.34 1.63
CA GLN A 311 -18.84 17.58 0.83
C GLN A 311 -17.84 18.59 1.43
N GLY A 312 -16.70 18.13 1.95
CA GLY A 312 -15.70 19.01 2.59
C GLY A 312 -16.14 19.59 3.94
N LYS A 313 -17.28 19.14 4.48
CA LYS A 313 -17.76 19.44 5.83
C LYS A 313 -17.76 18.18 6.69
N LEU A 314 -17.27 18.37 7.90
CA LEU A 314 -17.13 17.39 8.94
C LEU A 314 -18.50 17.12 9.60
N VAL A 315 -19.06 15.93 9.44
CA VAL A 315 -20.36 15.54 10.02
C VAL A 315 -20.16 14.45 11.07
N LEU A 316 -20.58 14.74 12.30
CA LEU A 316 -20.56 13.79 13.41
C LEU A 316 -21.45 12.58 13.07
N THR A 317 -20.88 11.38 13.11
CA THR A 317 -21.68 10.16 13.12
C THR A 317 -22.27 9.98 14.51
N LYS A 318 -23.61 9.92 14.61
CA LYS A 318 -24.26 9.42 15.81
C LYS A 318 -23.95 7.92 15.91
N THR A 319 -23.21 7.52 16.95
CA THR A 319 -23.13 6.14 17.42
C THR A 319 -24.44 5.72 18.06
#